data_AF-A0A7X4YK22-F1
#
_entry.id   AF-A0A7X4YK22-F1
#
_cell.length_a   1.000
_cell.length_b   1.000
_cell.length_c   1.000
_cell.angle_alpha   90.00
_cell.angle_beta   90.00
_cell.angle_gamma   90.00
#
_symmetry.space_group_name_H-M   'P 1'
#
loop_
_entity.id
_entity.type
_entity.pdbx_description
1 polymer ?
#
loop_
_entity_poly.entity_id
_entity_poly.type
_entity_poly.pdbx_seq_one_letter_code
_entity_poly.pdbx_strand_id
1 'polypeptide(L)'
;MREITTLFLKIAVIIIGLPVLALCLFFVPHVANFAGKSYPTIAPIRYLVFIVMYGAAVPFYYALYQTFHLLRSIDRNTAFSDISVKALKNIKICAIAISGLYVLGMPLFRLIARKLDPPVGFMGLAIIFASLVIAVFAAILQRLLQEAIHIKSENELTV
;
A
#
# COMPACT_ATOMS: atom_id res chain seq x y z
N MET A 1 9.08 26.88 6.21
CA MET A 1 8.93 25.65 7.02
C MET A 1 8.02 24.61 6.37
N ARG A 2 6.77 24.93 5.98
CA ARG A 2 5.84 23.96 5.35
C ARG A 2 6.40 23.26 4.10
N GLU A 3 7.00 23.99 3.17
CA GLU A 3 7.55 23.40 1.93
C GLU A 3 8.77 22.50 2.15
N ILE A 4 9.53 22.71 3.23
CA ILE A 4 10.72 21.89 3.54
C ILE A 4 10.28 20.53 4.09
N THR A 5 9.25 20.50 4.94
CA THR A 5 8.72 19.26 5.54
C THR A 5 8.08 18.34 4.49
N THR A 6 7.37 18.90 3.52
CA THR A 6 6.74 18.13 2.44
C THR A 6 7.76 17.65 1.43
N LEU A 7 8.82 18.41 1.14
CA LEU A 7 9.94 17.94 0.32
C LEU A 7 10.62 16.70 0.94
N PHE A 8 10.87 16.72 2.24
CA PHE A 8 11.41 15.56 2.96
C PHE A 8 10.49 14.33 2.82
N LEU A 9 9.18 14.49 3.04
CA LEU A 9 8.22 13.40 2.90
C LEU A 9 8.12 12.90 1.43
N LYS A 10 8.20 13.77 0.43
CA LYS A 10 8.21 13.36 -0.99
C LYS A 10 9.42 12.51 -1.32
N ILE A 11 10.60 12.90 -0.83
CA ILE A 11 11.83 12.12 -0.98
C ILE A 11 11.68 10.78 -0.27
N ALA A 12 11.14 10.75 0.95
CA ALA A 12 10.89 9.51 1.67
C ALA A 12 9.96 8.55 0.89
N VAL A 13 8.90 9.06 0.26
CA VAL A 13 7.99 8.26 -0.59
C VAL A 13 8.75 7.61 -1.76
N ILE A 14 9.66 8.33 -2.41
CA ILE A 14 10.49 7.79 -3.49
C ILE A 14 11.47 6.73 -2.96
N ILE A 15 12.11 7.00 -1.82
CA ILE A 15 13.02 6.07 -1.14
C ILE A 15 12.29 4.80 -0.71
N ILE A 16 11.01 4.86 -0.35
CA ILE A 16 10.21 3.67 -0.03
C ILE A 16 9.80 2.91 -1.31
N GLY A 17 9.45 3.63 -2.38
CA GLY A 17 9.03 3.02 -3.64
C GLY A 17 10.14 2.24 -4.37
N LEU A 18 11.40 2.69 -4.26
CA LEU A 18 12.54 2.12 -5.00
C LEU A 18 12.95 0.70 -4.52
N PRO A 19 13.09 0.43 -3.20
CA PRO A 19 13.32 -0.93 -2.68
C PRO A 19 12.20 -1.88 -3.03
N VAL A 20 10.94 -1.43 -2.98
CA VAL A 20 9.80 -2.27 -3.37
C VAL A 20 9.87 -2.62 -4.86
N LEU A 21 10.37 -1.72 -5.71
CA LEU A 21 10.57 -1.98 -7.13
C LEU A 21 11.68 -3.03 -7.33
N ALA A 22 12.79 -2.90 -6.62
CA ALA A 22 13.85 -3.88 -6.62
C ALA A 22 13.36 -5.26 -6.15
N LEU A 23 12.55 -5.31 -5.07
CA LEU A 23 11.92 -6.54 -4.61
C LEU A 23 10.99 -7.15 -5.69
N CYS A 24 10.22 -6.32 -6.38
CA CYS A 24 9.35 -6.79 -7.48
C CYS A 24 10.14 -7.37 -8.66
N LEU A 25 11.34 -6.86 -8.94
CA LEU A 25 12.17 -7.31 -10.07
C LEU A 25 13.08 -8.49 -9.73
N PHE A 26 13.63 -8.55 -8.51
CA PHE A 26 14.58 -9.60 -8.12
C PHE A 26 13.97 -10.67 -7.24
N PHE A 27 13.18 -10.29 -6.23
CA PHE A 27 12.66 -11.22 -5.22
C PHE A 27 11.45 -12.01 -5.73
N VAL A 28 10.49 -11.35 -6.37
CA VAL A 28 9.28 -12.01 -6.92
C VAL A 28 9.60 -13.15 -7.89
N PRO A 29 10.43 -12.97 -8.94
CA PRO A 29 10.75 -14.07 -9.84
C PRO A 29 11.57 -15.17 -9.16
N HIS A 30 12.39 -14.83 -8.16
CA HIS A 30 13.12 -15.83 -7.38
C HIS A 30 12.15 -16.73 -6.60
N VAL A 31 11.18 -16.15 -5.89
CA VAL A 31 10.13 -16.90 -5.17
C VAL A 31 9.26 -17.70 -6.12
N ALA A 32 8.87 -17.13 -7.26
CA ALA A 32 8.04 -17.81 -8.25
C ALA A 32 8.76 -19.03 -8.86
N ASN A 33 10.04 -18.90 -9.21
CA ASN A 33 10.85 -20.01 -9.70
C ASN A 33 11.11 -21.07 -8.63
N PHE A 34 11.34 -20.66 -7.38
CA PHE A 34 11.48 -21.59 -6.26
C PHE A 34 10.19 -22.40 -6.04
N ALA A 35 9.03 -21.74 -6.06
CA ALA A 35 7.73 -22.39 -5.91
C ALA A 35 7.47 -23.39 -7.04
N GLY A 36 7.79 -23.02 -8.30
CA GLY A 36 7.66 -23.89 -9.46
C GLY A 36 8.54 -25.15 -9.39
N LYS A 37 9.81 -25.00 -8.97
CA LYS A 37 10.72 -26.15 -8.78
C LYS A 37 10.29 -27.05 -7.61
N SER A 38 9.77 -26.45 -6.55
CA SER A 38 9.38 -27.15 -5.33
C SER A 38 8.07 -27.95 -5.45
N TYR A 39 7.16 -27.53 -6.34
CA TYR A 39 5.87 -28.18 -6.54
C TYR A 39 5.59 -28.38 -8.03
N PRO A 40 6.34 -29.28 -8.70
CA PRO A 40 6.20 -29.52 -10.14
C PRO A 40 4.81 -30.06 -10.52
N THR A 41 4.11 -30.70 -9.58
CA THR A 41 2.74 -31.22 -9.77
C THR A 41 1.69 -30.11 -9.79
N ILE A 42 1.99 -28.93 -9.25
CA ILE A 42 1.08 -27.76 -9.25
C ILE A 42 1.53 -26.82 -10.35
N ALA A 43 1.25 -27.18 -11.61
CA ALA A 43 1.64 -26.43 -12.79
C ALA A 43 1.35 -24.91 -12.74
N PRO A 44 0.22 -24.41 -12.19
CA PRO A 44 -0.03 -22.97 -12.14
C PRO A 44 0.62 -22.22 -10.96
N ILE A 45 1.38 -22.88 -10.07
CA ILE A 45 1.87 -22.27 -8.83
C ILE A 45 2.73 -21.02 -9.09
N ARG A 46 3.52 -21.02 -10.17
CA ARG A 46 4.36 -19.89 -10.58
C ARG A 46 3.52 -18.69 -10.98
N TYR A 47 2.45 -18.92 -11.75
CA TYR A 47 1.53 -17.87 -12.19
C TYR A 47 0.73 -17.29 -11.01
N LEU A 48 0.32 -18.13 -10.06
CA LEU A 48 -0.36 -17.67 -8.85
C LEU A 48 0.53 -16.74 -8.01
N VAL A 49 1.81 -17.07 -7.84
CA VAL A 49 2.76 -16.19 -7.13
C VAL A 49 2.87 -14.84 -7.85
N PHE A 50 3.00 -14.84 -9.18
CA PHE A 50 3.06 -13.60 -9.96
C PHE A 50 1.80 -12.76 -9.84
N ILE A 51 0.61 -13.37 -9.91
CA ILE A 51 -0.67 -12.68 -9.77
C ILE A 51 -0.77 -12.01 -8.38
N VAL A 52 -0.43 -12.72 -7.31
CA VAL A 52 -0.54 -12.17 -5.95
C VAL A 52 0.48 -11.05 -5.73
N MET A 53 1.75 -11.26 -6.11
CA MET A 53 2.82 -10.29 -5.82
C MET A 53 2.73 -9.05 -6.73
N TYR A 54 2.59 -9.23 -8.05
CA TYR A 54 2.44 -8.09 -8.96
C TYR A 54 1.05 -7.45 -8.85
N GLY A 55 0.02 -8.22 -8.55
CA GLY A 55 -1.31 -7.70 -8.27
C GLY A 55 -1.34 -6.80 -7.03
N ALA A 56 -0.50 -7.05 -6.03
CA ALA A 56 -0.35 -6.16 -4.87
C ALA A 56 0.55 -4.95 -5.14
N ALA A 57 1.51 -5.07 -6.07
CA ALA A 57 2.38 -3.96 -6.45
C ALA A 57 1.59 -2.81 -7.08
N VAL A 58 0.57 -3.10 -7.89
CA VAL A 58 -0.28 -2.08 -8.53
C VAL A 58 -0.96 -1.14 -7.52
N PRO A 59 -1.77 -1.62 -6.55
CA PRO A 59 -2.37 -0.76 -5.53
C PRO A 59 -1.32 -0.10 -4.63
N PHE A 60 -0.16 -0.73 -4.40
CA PHE A 60 0.93 -0.11 -3.65
C PHE A 60 1.48 1.15 -4.35
N TYR A 61 1.85 1.06 -5.62
CA TYR A 61 2.33 2.22 -6.38
C TYR A 61 1.24 3.28 -6.58
N TYR A 62 -0.01 2.86 -6.75
CA TYR A 62 -1.13 3.80 -6.79
C TYR A 62 -1.30 4.54 -5.46
N ALA A 63 -1.14 3.87 -4.31
CA ALA A 63 -1.17 4.51 -3.00
C ALA A 63 -0.01 5.52 -2.82
N LEU A 64 1.20 5.20 -3.31
CA LEU A 64 2.33 6.15 -3.30
C LEU A 64 2.02 7.40 -4.14
N TYR A 65 1.42 7.21 -5.33
CA TYR A 65 0.98 8.33 -6.17
C TYR A 65 -0.04 9.22 -5.44
N GLN A 66 -1.04 8.64 -4.77
CA GLN A 66 -2.00 9.42 -4.00
C GLN A 66 -1.41 10.08 -2.76
N THR A 67 -0.39 9.47 -2.16
CA THR A 67 0.39 10.11 -1.10
C THR A 67 1.10 11.35 -1.64
N PHE A 68 1.75 11.26 -2.81
CA PHE A 68 2.36 12.43 -3.45
C PHE A 68 1.35 13.52 -3.77
N HIS A 69 0.15 13.15 -4.23
CA HIS A 69 -0.94 14.10 -4.46
C HIS A 69 -1.33 14.82 -3.17
N LEU A 70 -1.42 14.11 -2.03
CA LEU A 70 -1.72 14.71 -0.73
C LEU A 70 -0.65 15.71 -0.29
N LEU A 71 0.62 15.33 -0.41
CA LEU A 71 1.74 16.20 -0.06
C LEU A 71 1.70 17.49 -0.89
N ARG A 72 1.34 17.41 -2.17
CA ARG A 72 1.18 18.58 -3.03
C ARG A 72 0.00 19.46 -2.61
N SER A 73 -1.11 18.87 -2.15
CA SER A 73 -2.24 19.63 -1.58
C SER A 73 -1.84 20.38 -0.30
N ILE A 74 -0.97 19.79 0.52
CA ILE A 74 -0.42 20.44 1.73
C ILE A 74 0.44 21.66 1.35
N ASP A 75 1.30 21.52 0.33
CA ASP A 75 2.12 22.64 -0.17
C ASP A 75 1.27 23.80 -0.68
N ARG A 76 0.17 23.49 -1.35
CA ARG A 76 -0.75 24.50 -1.88
C ARG A 76 -1.71 25.08 -0.85
N ASN A 77 -1.55 24.76 0.44
CA ASN A 77 -2.48 25.11 1.52
C ASN A 77 -3.93 24.64 1.29
N THR A 78 -4.16 23.68 0.37
CA THR A 78 -5.46 23.08 0.07
C THR A 78 -5.62 21.70 0.71
N ALA A 79 -4.94 21.47 1.84
CA ALA A 79 -5.00 20.21 2.58
C ALA A 79 -6.43 19.85 3.00
N PHE A 80 -7.23 20.83 3.42
CA PHE A 80 -8.65 20.69 3.75
C PHE A 80 -9.53 20.86 2.50
N SER A 81 -9.39 19.94 1.55
CA SER A 81 -10.22 19.89 0.34
C SER A 81 -10.74 18.49 0.09
N ASP A 82 -11.83 18.38 -0.66
CA ASP A 82 -12.37 17.09 -1.12
C ASP A 82 -11.33 16.26 -1.88
N ILE A 83 -10.37 16.92 -2.52
CA ILE A 83 -9.27 16.28 -3.24
C ILE A 83 -8.41 15.47 -2.27
N SER A 84 -8.09 16.04 -1.11
CA SER A 84 -7.33 15.34 -0.07
C SER A 84 -8.15 14.19 0.54
N VAL A 85 -9.43 14.39 0.82
CA VAL A 85 -10.31 13.31 1.32
C VAL A 85 -10.37 12.15 0.31
N LYS A 86 -10.48 12.46 -0.99
CA LYS A 86 -10.50 11.47 -2.07
C LYS A 86 -9.17 10.71 -2.17
N ALA A 87 -8.04 11.39 -2.01
CA ALA A 87 -6.74 10.74 -2.01
C ALA A 87 -6.60 9.78 -0.81
N LEU A 88 -7.05 10.16 0.40
CA LEU A 88 -7.06 9.25 1.55
C LEU A 88 -7.99 8.04 1.35
N LYS A 89 -9.19 8.27 0.79
CA LYS A 89 -10.12 7.20 0.44
C LYS A 89 -9.45 6.19 -0.51
N ASN A 90 -8.73 6.67 -1.50
CA ASN A 90 -8.00 5.82 -2.44
C ASN A 90 -6.86 5.05 -1.77
N ILE A 91 -6.07 5.68 -0.89
CA ILE A 91 -5.01 5.00 -0.11
C ILE A 91 -5.61 3.89 0.74
N LYS A 92 -6.74 4.15 1.43
CA LYS A 92 -7.46 3.13 2.21
C LYS A 92 -7.88 1.95 1.35
N ILE A 93 -8.49 2.21 0.19
CA ILE A 93 -8.94 1.15 -0.74
C ILE A 93 -7.74 0.31 -1.20
N CYS A 94 -6.61 0.95 -1.50
CA CYS A 94 -5.39 0.24 -1.89
C CYS A 94 -4.86 -0.65 -0.77
N ALA A 95 -4.81 -0.12 0.45
CA ALA A 95 -4.35 -0.88 1.62
C ALA A 95 -5.26 -2.09 1.90
N ILE A 96 -6.58 -1.94 1.75
CA ILE A 96 -7.54 -3.05 1.85
C ILE A 96 -7.33 -4.06 0.71
N ALA A 97 -7.13 -3.60 -0.53
CA ALA A 97 -6.89 -4.47 -1.68
C ALA A 97 -5.61 -5.30 -1.52
N ILE A 98 -4.52 -4.69 -1.05
CA ILE A 98 -3.26 -5.39 -0.74
C ILE A 98 -3.50 -6.43 0.34
N SER A 99 -4.12 -6.04 1.46
CA SER A 99 -4.42 -6.94 2.56
C SER A 99 -5.26 -8.14 2.09
N GLY A 100 -6.35 -7.88 1.37
CA GLY A 100 -7.22 -8.91 0.82
C GLY A 100 -6.49 -9.86 -0.13
N LEU A 101 -5.65 -9.34 -1.02
CA LEU A 101 -4.89 -10.16 -1.97
C LEU A 101 -3.89 -11.08 -1.26
N TYR A 102 -3.20 -10.58 -0.22
CA TYR A 102 -2.28 -11.41 0.57
C TYR A 102 -3.01 -12.41 1.47
N VAL A 103 -4.18 -12.08 2.00
CA VAL A 103 -5.03 -13.03 2.74
C VAL A 103 -5.48 -14.17 1.82
N LEU A 104 -5.93 -13.85 0.61
CA LEU A 104 -6.28 -14.85 -0.42
C LEU A 104 -5.07 -15.66 -0.88
N GLY A 105 -3.89 -15.03 -0.94
CA GLY A 105 -2.61 -15.68 -1.23
C GLY A 105 -2.01 -16.47 -0.06
N MET A 106 -2.52 -16.34 1.16
CA MET A 106 -2.00 -16.99 2.36
C MET A 106 -1.86 -18.52 2.25
N PRO A 107 -2.83 -19.30 1.72
CA PRO A 107 -2.64 -20.73 1.50
C PRO A 107 -1.45 -21.04 0.60
N LEU A 108 -1.25 -20.27 -0.47
CA LEU A 108 -0.11 -20.39 -1.37
C LEU A 108 1.21 -20.11 -0.65
N PHE A 109 1.28 -19.00 0.10
CA PHE A 109 2.48 -18.65 0.86
C PHE A 109 2.80 -19.67 1.95
N ARG A 110 1.81 -20.26 2.62
CA ARG A 110 2.03 -21.35 3.60
C ARG A 110 2.66 -22.59 2.98
N LEU A 111 2.28 -22.96 1.75
CA LEU A 111 2.88 -24.09 1.04
C LEU A 111 4.35 -23.83 0.70
N ILE A 112 4.67 -22.60 0.28
CA ILE A 112 6.05 -22.18 -0.03
C ILE A 112 6.88 -22.08 1.25
N ALA A 113 6.32 -21.50 2.31
CA ALA A 113 6.97 -21.29 3.61
C ALA A 113 7.32 -22.59 4.34
N ARG A 114 6.64 -23.72 4.05
CA ARG A 114 7.05 -25.03 4.59
C ARG A 114 8.40 -25.51 4.06
N LYS A 115 8.83 -24.98 2.91
CA LYS A 115 10.10 -25.34 2.26
C LYS A 115 11.14 -24.21 2.32
N LEU A 116 10.77 -23.04 2.83
CA LEU A 116 11.66 -21.91 3.10
C LEU A 116 11.90 -21.81 4.60
N ASP A 117 12.98 -21.12 4.98
CA ASP A 117 13.25 -20.85 6.38
C ASP A 117 12.08 -20.13 7.08
N PRO A 118 11.82 -20.42 8.37
CA PRO A 118 10.73 -19.82 9.15
C PRO A 118 10.59 -18.29 9.02
N PRO A 119 11.67 -17.48 9.00
CA PRO A 119 11.57 -16.02 8.89
C PRO A 119 10.83 -15.55 7.63
N VAL A 120 10.97 -16.26 6.50
CA VAL A 120 10.37 -15.83 5.24
C VAL A 120 8.86 -16.09 5.22
N GLY A 121 8.39 -17.09 5.97
CA GLY A 121 6.96 -17.38 6.11
C GLY A 121 6.16 -16.28 6.82
N PHE A 122 6.80 -15.55 7.75
CA PHE A 122 6.15 -14.46 8.49
C PHE A 122 6.05 -13.15 7.69
N MET A 123 6.79 -13.02 6.59
CA MET A 123 6.81 -11.80 5.78
C MET A 123 5.42 -11.46 5.21
N GLY A 124 4.66 -12.47 4.77
CA GLY A 124 3.29 -12.27 4.29
C GLY A 124 2.35 -11.73 5.39
N LEU A 125 2.49 -12.23 6.62
CA LEU A 125 1.71 -11.77 7.77
C LEU A 125 2.06 -10.32 8.14
N ALA A 126 3.35 -9.98 8.12
CA ALA A 126 3.81 -8.61 8.36
C ALA A 126 3.24 -7.63 7.33
N ILE A 127 3.18 -8.02 6.05
CA ILE A 127 2.61 -7.18 4.98
C ILE A 127 1.10 -6.97 5.20
N ILE A 128 0.35 -8.03 5.54
CA ILE A 128 -1.09 -7.94 5.86
C ILE A 128 -1.32 -6.99 7.03
N PHE A 129 -0.55 -7.17 8.11
CA PHE A 129 -0.68 -6.35 9.31
C PHE A 129 -0.35 -4.88 9.03
N ALA A 130 0.76 -4.60 8.34
CA ALA A 130 1.13 -3.24 7.93
C ALA A 130 0.06 -2.59 7.06
N SER A 131 -0.50 -3.33 6.09
CA SER A 131 -1.58 -2.83 5.22
C SER A 131 -2.86 -2.54 6.00
N LEU A 132 -3.20 -3.38 6.97
CA LEU A 132 -4.36 -3.15 7.83
C LEU A 132 -4.19 -1.88 8.67
N VAL A 133 -3.02 -1.70 9.28
CA VAL A 133 -2.67 -0.50 10.04
C VAL A 133 -2.81 0.75 9.16
N ILE A 134 -2.22 0.74 7.96
CA ILE A 134 -2.33 1.84 7.01
C ILE A 134 -3.80 2.11 6.64
N ALA A 135 -4.61 1.07 6.39
CA ALA A 135 -6.02 1.21 6.06
C ALA A 135 -6.82 1.88 7.19
N VAL A 136 -6.57 1.47 8.44
CA VAL A 136 -7.23 2.05 9.63
C VAL A 136 -6.80 3.50 9.81
N PHE A 137 -5.50 3.80 9.75
CA PHE A 137 -5.00 5.18 9.86
C PHE A 137 -5.57 6.07 8.75
N ALA A 138 -5.57 5.61 7.50
CA ALA A 138 -6.15 6.34 6.39
C ALA A 138 -7.66 6.57 6.58
N ALA A 139 -8.39 5.60 7.12
CA ALA A 139 -9.82 5.74 7.42
C ALA A 139 -10.10 6.79 8.49
N ILE A 140 -9.30 6.80 9.57
CA ILE A 140 -9.42 7.79 10.65
C ILE A 140 -9.12 9.19 10.10
N LEU A 141 -7.99 9.36 9.42
CA LEU A 141 -7.61 10.66 8.87
C LEU A 141 -8.59 11.13 7.79
N GLN A 142 -9.20 10.21 7.02
CA GLN A 142 -10.25 10.54 6.06
C GLN A 142 -11.47 11.16 6.77
N ARG A 143 -11.92 10.56 7.87
CA ARG A 143 -13.08 11.06 8.64
C ARG A 143 -12.78 12.41 9.28
N LEU A 144 -11.64 12.54 9.95
CA LEU A 144 -11.23 13.80 10.60
C LEU A 144 -11.12 14.94 9.60
N LEU A 145 -10.55 14.68 8.42
CA LEU A 145 -10.41 15.70 7.39
C LEU A 145 -11.77 16.11 6.81
N GLN A 146 -12.69 15.15 6.66
CA GLN A 146 -14.05 15.41 6.18
C GLN A 146 -14.87 16.24 7.18
N GLU A 147 -14.76 15.95 8.48
CA GLU A 147 -15.37 16.77 9.55
C GLU A 147 -14.80 18.19 9.57
N ALA A 148 -13.48 18.34 9.46
CA ALA A 148 -12.84 19.66 9.42
C ALA A 148 -13.28 20.49 8.20
N ILE A 149 -13.48 19.86 7.04
CA ILE A 149 -14.01 20.53 5.84
C ILE A 149 -15.46 20.98 6.07
N HIS A 150 -16.30 20.14 6.67
CA HIS A 150 -17.69 20.49 6.98
C HIS A 150 -17.77 21.70 7.91
N ILE A 151 -17.00 21.71 9.00
CA ILE A 151 -16.95 22.83 9.96
C ILE A 151 -16.49 24.11 9.27
N LYS A 152 -15.45 24.02 8.41
CA LYS A 152 -14.96 25.18 7.66
C LYS A 152 -16.02 25.73 6.71
N SER A 153 -16.73 24.85 6.00
CA SER A 153 -17.81 25.24 5.08
C SER A 153 -18.98 25.89 5.80
N GLU A 154 -19.35 25.40 6.98
CA GLU A 154 -20.43 25.97 7.79
C GLU A 154 -20.08 27.38 8.26
N ASN A 155 -18.84 27.57 8.75
CA ASN A 155 -18.36 28.87 9.19
C ASN A 155 -18.25 29.90 8.05
N GLU A 156 -17.94 29.47 6.82
CA GLU A 156 -17.95 30.34 5.63
C GLU A 156 -19.38 30.73 5.17
N LEU A 157 -20.42 29.97 5.56
CA LEU A 157 -21.82 30.24 5.20
C LEU A 157 -22.58 31.14 6.20
N THR A 158 -22.07 31.29 7.42
CA THR A 158 -22.69 32.10 8.49
C THR A 158 -22.12 33.51 8.64
N VAL A 159 -21.05 33.85 7.92
CA VAL A 159 -20.42 35.19 7.93
C VAL A 159 -20.91 36.03 6.75
#